data_AF-A0A7C1ZTI3-F1
#
_entry.id   AF-A0A7C1ZTI3-F1
#
_cell.length_a   1.000
_cell.length_b   1.000
_cell.length_c   1.000
_cell.angle_alpha   90.00
_cell.angle_beta   90.00
_cell.angle_gamma   90.00
#
_symmetry.space_group_name_H-M   'P 1'
#
loop_
_entity.id
_entity.type
_entity.pdbx_description
1 polymer ?
#
loop_
_entity_poly.entity_id
_entity_poly.type
_entity_poly.pdbx_seq_one_letter_code
_entity_poly.pdbx_strand_id
1 'polypeptide(L)'
;MSPVSPYFVIKQDEDITLGEIYPSTYLTQVIENIKTRFFVFYQYQGYSAFGFFNALPELSKFGFNEKARDFDAEPTSKNLIEYSENAKNVKEILISLIHSHNNALLEQFLIPDYELLLNKLLEGEV
;
A
#
# COMPACT_ATOMS: atom_id res chain seq x y z
N MET A 1 18.39 -19.92 7.87
CA MET A 1 18.74 -18.55 7.46
C MET A 1 17.67 -18.07 6.50
N SER A 2 16.89 -17.05 6.87
CA SER A 2 15.94 -16.43 5.92
C SER A 2 16.78 -15.69 4.88
N PRO A 3 16.51 -15.84 3.56
CA PRO A 3 17.19 -15.02 2.58
C PRO A 3 16.82 -13.57 2.87
N VAL A 4 17.81 -12.78 3.28
CA VAL A 4 17.69 -11.32 3.31
C VAL A 4 17.49 -10.93 1.85
N SER A 5 16.26 -10.61 1.46
CA SER A 5 16.04 -9.98 0.15
C SER A 5 16.74 -8.63 0.21
N PRO A 6 17.78 -8.39 -0.61
CA PRO A 6 18.38 -7.07 -0.69
C PRO A 6 17.29 -6.12 -1.19
N TYR A 7 16.97 -5.12 -0.38
CA TYR A 7 16.03 -4.08 -0.78
C TYR A 7 16.73 -2.73 -0.79
N PHE A 8 16.31 -1.87 -1.70
CA PHE A 8 16.75 -0.49 -1.77
C PHE A 8 15.64 0.42 -1.31
N VAL A 9 15.92 1.26 -0.32
CA VAL A 9 14.98 2.30 0.09
C VAL A 9 15.03 3.43 -0.93
N ILE A 10 13.92 3.63 -1.64
CA ILE A 10 13.76 4.74 -2.59
C ILE A 10 13.51 6.03 -1.80
N LYS A 11 12.57 5.97 -0.85
CA LYS A 11 12.20 7.11 0.00
C LYS A 11 11.55 6.60 1.29
N GLN A 12 11.83 7.27 2.41
CA GLN A 12 11.16 7.01 3.68
C GLN A 12 10.89 8.31 4.42
N ASP A 13 9.83 8.32 5.22
CA ASP A 13 9.63 9.26 6.32
C ASP A 13 9.40 8.49 7.63
N GLU A 14 8.86 9.13 8.67
CA GLU A 14 8.63 8.51 9.98
C GLU A 14 7.63 7.34 9.93
N ASP A 15 6.63 7.41 9.04
CA ASP A 15 5.52 6.46 9.03
C ASP A 15 5.55 5.54 7.81
N ILE A 16 6.05 6.02 6.66
CA ILE A 16 6.00 5.30 5.38
C ILE A 16 7.40 5.09 4.77
N THR A 17 7.66 3.86 4.32
CA THR A 17 8.86 3.48 3.58
C THR A 17 8.45 2.92 2.22
N LEU A 18 9.03 3.47 1.15
CA LEU A 18 8.94 2.95 -0.22
C LEU A 18 10.30 2.42 -0.63
N GLY A 19 10.32 1.19 -1.14
CA GLY A 19 11.54 0.60 -1.63
C GLY A 19 11.34 -0.29 -2.84
N GLU A 20 12.46 -0.73 -3.37
CA GLU A 20 12.57 -1.66 -4.47
C GLU A 20 13.17 -2.97 -3.96
N ILE A 21 12.61 -4.09 -4.38
CA ILE A 21 13.14 -5.41 -4.09
C ILE A 21 14.18 -5.71 -5.16
N TYR A 22 15.46 -5.86 -4.76
CA TYR A 22 16.42 -6.51 -5.63
C TYR A 22 16.27 -8.00 -5.47
N PRO A 23 16.01 -8.73 -6.57
CA PRO A 23 15.98 -10.17 -6.46
C PRO A 23 17.41 -10.64 -6.18
N SER A 24 17.58 -11.36 -5.07
CA SER A 24 18.85 -12.05 -4.83
C SER A 24 19.16 -12.97 -6.00
N THR A 25 20.43 -13.26 -6.27
CA THR A 25 20.85 -14.20 -7.32
C THR A 25 20.18 -15.57 -7.18
N TYR A 26 19.77 -15.92 -5.96
CA TYR A 26 18.99 -17.13 -5.69
C TYR A 26 17.50 -16.96 -6.04
N LEU A 27 16.89 -15.82 -5.69
CA LEU A 27 15.50 -15.51 -6.04
C LEU A 27 15.28 -15.41 -7.55
N THR A 28 16.23 -14.87 -8.30
CA THR A 28 16.16 -14.83 -9.77
C THR A 28 16.25 -16.21 -10.43
N GLN A 29 16.84 -17.20 -9.75
CA GLN A 29 16.90 -18.59 -10.23
C GLN A 29 15.60 -19.36 -9.96
N VAL A 30 14.84 -18.96 -8.95
CA VAL A 30 13.60 -19.63 -8.54
C VAL A 30 12.36 -18.93 -9.12
N ILE A 31 12.42 -17.62 -9.31
CA ILE A 31 11.32 -16.80 -9.81
C ILE A 31 11.77 -16.12 -11.10
N GLU A 32 11.42 -16.72 -12.24
CA GLU A 32 11.82 -16.26 -13.58
C GLU A 32 11.21 -14.90 -13.96
N ASN A 33 10.10 -14.51 -13.32
CA ASN A 33 9.38 -13.27 -13.61
C ASN A 33 8.81 -12.68 -12.32
N ILE A 34 9.62 -11.94 -11.56
CA ILE A 34 9.13 -11.21 -10.39
C ILE A 34 8.20 -10.10 -10.88
N LYS A 35 6.89 -10.30 -10.68
CA LYS A 35 5.85 -9.35 -11.10
C LYS A 35 5.93 -8.06 -10.29
N THR A 36 6.18 -8.17 -8.99
CA THR A 36 6.18 -7.07 -8.02
C THR A 36 7.59 -6.61 -7.69
N ARG A 37 7.91 -5.36 -8.05
CA ARG A 37 9.26 -4.78 -7.96
C ARG A 37 9.41 -3.80 -6.81
N PHE A 38 8.32 -3.11 -6.46
CA PHE A 38 8.33 -2.09 -5.42
C PHE A 38 7.49 -2.55 -4.23
N PHE A 39 7.86 -2.12 -3.04
CA PHE A 39 7.10 -2.35 -1.82
C PHE A 39 6.89 -1.04 -1.09
N VAL A 40 5.76 -0.96 -0.37
CA VAL A 40 5.52 0.05 0.64
C VAL A 40 5.30 -0.61 1.97
N PHE A 41 5.87 -0.02 3.01
CA PHE A 41 5.60 -0.33 4.39
C PHE A 41 5.08 0.94 5.06
N TYR A 42 3.99 0.82 5.80
CA TYR A 42 3.37 1.95 6.49
C TYR A 42 2.98 1.56 7.90
N GLN A 43 3.31 2.41 8.88
CA GLN A 43 2.90 2.25 10.27
C GLN A 43 1.86 3.30 10.65
N TYR A 44 0.79 2.86 11.31
CA TYR A 44 -0.26 3.74 11.78
C TYR A 44 -0.89 3.16 13.05
N GLN A 45 -0.89 3.95 14.13
CA GLN A 45 -1.47 3.60 15.43
C GLN A 45 -1.05 2.23 15.97
N GLY A 46 0.22 1.85 15.78
CA GLY A 46 0.77 0.55 16.23
C GLY A 46 0.46 -0.63 15.30
N TYR A 47 -0.29 -0.41 14.23
CA TYR A 47 -0.51 -1.38 13.16
C TYR A 47 0.41 -1.11 11.98
N SER A 48 0.56 -2.11 11.12
CA SER A 48 1.38 -2.01 9.92
C SER A 48 0.63 -2.50 8.69
N ALA A 49 0.79 -1.78 7.59
CA ALA A 49 0.33 -2.19 6.28
C ALA A 49 1.52 -2.40 5.35
N PHE A 50 1.44 -3.45 4.53
CA PHE A 50 2.41 -3.74 3.48
C PHE A 50 1.69 -3.78 2.13
N GLY A 51 2.28 -3.14 1.13
CA GLY A 51 1.81 -3.18 -0.24
C GLY A 51 2.95 -3.49 -1.20
N PHE A 52 2.62 -4.08 -2.35
CA PHE A 52 3.57 -4.31 -3.42
C PHE A 52 3.04 -3.71 -4.72
N PHE A 53 3.93 -3.19 -5.56
CA PHE A 53 3.58 -2.61 -6.85
C PHE A 53 4.46 -3.18 -7.96
N ASN A 54 3.85 -3.38 -9.13
CA ASN A 54 4.55 -3.79 -10.35
C ASN A 54 5.22 -2.58 -11.03
N ALA A 55 4.65 -1.39 -10.86
CA ALA A 55 5.17 -0.11 -11.33
C ALA A 55 5.26 0.88 -10.16
N LEU A 56 6.21 1.80 -10.20
CA LEU A 56 6.40 2.80 -9.14
C LEU A 56 5.35 3.91 -9.30
N PRO A 57 4.42 4.11 -8.34
CA PRO A 57 3.52 5.25 -8.35
C PRO A 57 4.29 6.57 -8.25
N GLU A 58 3.68 7.68 -8.68
CA GLU A 58 4.25 9.00 -8.46
C GLU A 58 4.54 9.24 -6.99
N LEU A 59 5.78 9.65 -6.67
CA LEU A 59 6.22 9.85 -5.28
C LEU A 59 5.37 10.88 -4.52
N SER A 60 4.78 11.85 -5.21
CA SER A 60 3.85 12.84 -4.66
C SER A 60 2.58 12.19 -4.08
N LYS A 61 2.10 11.08 -4.67
CA LYS A 61 0.88 10.39 -4.25
C LYS A 61 1.07 9.58 -2.98
N PHE A 62 2.29 9.38 -2.50
CA PHE A 62 2.55 8.65 -1.26
C PHE A 62 2.33 9.47 0.02
N GLY A 63 2.23 10.80 -0.07
CA GLY A 63 2.04 11.65 1.12
C GLY A 63 3.28 11.68 2.03
N PHE A 64 4.48 11.58 1.46
CA PHE A 64 5.72 11.70 2.24
C PHE A 64 5.82 13.08 2.89
N ASN A 65 6.17 13.11 4.18
CA ASN A 65 6.21 14.31 5.02
C ASN A 65 4.85 15.02 5.14
N GLU A 66 3.77 14.41 4.68
CA GLU A 66 2.40 14.86 4.89
C GLU A 66 1.74 14.00 5.95
N LYS A 67 0.94 14.64 6.81
CA LYS A 67 0.08 13.94 7.73
C LYS A 67 -1.15 13.44 6.97
N ALA A 68 -1.42 12.14 7.04
CA ALA A 68 -2.66 11.57 6.53
C ALA A 68 -3.86 12.06 7.36
N ARG A 69 -5.04 12.18 6.75
CA ARG A 69 -6.27 12.44 7.49
C ARG A 69 -6.55 11.28 8.46
N ASP A 70 -6.74 11.55 9.74
CA ASP A 70 -7.08 10.51 10.72
C ASP A 70 -8.49 9.92 10.43
N PHE A 71 -8.69 8.64 10.76
CA PHE A 71 -10.00 7.98 10.71
C PHE A 71 -10.55 7.83 12.14
N ASP A 72 -11.37 8.78 12.57
CA ASP A 72 -11.88 8.86 13.95
C ASP A 72 -13.30 8.29 14.12
N ALA A 73 -13.90 7.78 13.05
CA ALA A 73 -15.25 7.21 13.09
C ALA A 73 -15.24 5.75 13.55
N GLU A 74 -16.38 5.26 14.05
CA GLU A 74 -16.57 3.82 14.23
C GLU A 74 -16.46 3.10 12.87
N PRO A 75 -15.55 2.11 12.73
CA PRO A 75 -15.32 1.44 11.45
C PRO A 75 -16.57 0.71 10.95
N THR A 76 -17.07 1.13 9.79
CA THR A 76 -18.11 0.44 9.03
C THR A 76 -17.71 0.39 7.57
N SER A 77 -18.18 -0.60 6.82
CA SER A 77 -17.86 -0.77 5.40
C SER A 77 -18.14 0.50 4.59
N LYS A 78 -19.28 1.16 4.85
CA LYS A 78 -19.69 2.40 4.17
C LYS A 78 -18.69 3.53 4.42
N ASN A 79 -18.36 3.79 5.68
CA ASN A 79 -17.50 4.91 6.05
C ASN A 79 -16.05 4.68 5.60
N LEU A 80 -15.58 3.42 5.60
CA LEU A 80 -14.24 3.07 5.11
C LEU A 80 -14.12 3.19 3.59
N ILE A 81 -15.15 2.80 2.85
CA ILE A 81 -15.24 3.06 1.40
C ILE A 81 -15.17 4.56 1.14
N GLU A 82 -16.06 5.33 1.75
CA GLU A 82 -16.12 6.79 1.57
C GLU A 82 -14.79 7.46 1.94
N TYR A 83 -14.14 7.01 3.02
CA TYR A 83 -12.83 7.50 3.41
C TYR A 83 -11.75 7.19 2.36
N SER A 84 -11.75 5.97 1.80
CA SER A 84 -10.80 5.55 0.76
C SER A 84 -11.02 6.21 -0.61
N GLU A 85 -12.28 6.42 -1.02
CA GLU A 85 -12.61 7.09 -2.28
C GLU A 85 -12.20 8.57 -2.27
N ASN A 86 -12.20 9.19 -1.09
CA ASN A 86 -11.76 10.55 -0.88
C ASN A 86 -10.28 10.66 -0.47
N ALA A 87 -9.49 9.59 -0.63
CA ALA A 87 -8.10 9.57 -0.23
C ALA A 87 -7.25 10.51 -1.09
N LYS A 88 -6.42 11.33 -0.45
CA LYS A 88 -5.50 12.24 -1.14
C LYS A 88 -4.16 11.60 -1.48
N ASN A 89 -3.78 10.59 -0.70
CA ASN A 89 -2.51 9.90 -0.84
C ASN A 89 -2.60 8.44 -0.37
N VAL A 90 -1.55 7.68 -0.63
CA VAL A 90 -1.46 6.24 -0.33
C VAL A 90 -1.56 5.97 1.18
N LYS A 91 -1.07 6.87 2.06
CA LYS A 91 -1.20 6.68 3.51
C LYS A 91 -2.66 6.49 3.91
N GLU A 92 -3.57 7.31 3.38
CA GLU A 92 -5.01 7.21 3.68
C GLU A 92 -5.62 5.90 3.17
N ILE A 93 -5.21 5.41 1.99
CA ILE A 93 -5.63 4.07 1.52
C ILE A 93 -5.14 2.97 2.47
N LEU A 94 -3.89 3.06 2.92
CA LEU A 94 -3.30 2.09 3.86
C LEU A 94 -3.96 2.16 5.25
N ILE A 95 -4.38 3.33 5.72
CA ILE A 95 -5.21 3.51 6.94
C ILE A 95 -6.54 2.76 6.77
N SER A 96 -7.23 2.95 5.64
CA SER A 96 -8.50 2.25 5.38
C SER A 96 -8.33 0.73 5.40
N LEU A 97 -7.24 0.22 4.82
CA LEU A 97 -6.88 -1.21 4.85
C LEU A 97 -6.64 -1.72 6.29
N ILE A 98 -5.91 -0.95 7.10
CA ILE A 98 -5.66 -1.30 8.52
C ILE A 98 -6.98 -1.39 9.29
N HIS A 99 -7.85 -0.38 9.18
CA HIS A 99 -9.14 -0.41 9.88
C HIS A 99 -10.05 -1.53 9.37
N SER A 100 -10.08 -1.78 8.06
CA SER A 100 -10.85 -2.88 7.47
C SER A 100 -10.40 -4.24 8.02
N HIS A 101 -9.08 -4.46 8.08
CA HIS A 101 -8.51 -5.70 8.61
C HIS A 101 -8.77 -5.86 10.10
N ASN A 102 -8.51 -4.82 10.91
CA ASN A 102 -8.62 -4.87 12.36
C ASN A 102 -10.04 -5.09 12.88
N ASN A 103 -11.05 -4.64 12.13
CA ASN A 103 -12.44 -4.77 12.52
C ASN A 103 -13.12 -6.00 11.90
N ALA A 104 -12.33 -6.90 11.31
CA ALA A 104 -12.81 -8.07 10.57
C ALA A 104 -13.90 -7.70 9.54
N LEU A 105 -13.84 -6.48 9.00
CA LEU A 105 -14.68 -5.98 7.90
C LEU A 105 -14.13 -6.53 6.57
N LEU A 106 -13.90 -7.85 6.59
CA LEU A 106 -13.50 -8.70 5.49
C LEU A 106 -14.72 -9.39 4.89
N GLU A 107 -15.95 -9.03 5.33
CA GLU A 107 -17.22 -9.51 4.79
C GLU A 107 -17.32 -9.11 3.30
N GLN A 108 -16.67 -9.93 2.48
CA GLN A 108 -16.70 -10.05 1.04
C GLN A 108 -16.27 -8.79 0.26
N PHE A 109 -15.01 -8.75 -0.20
CA PHE A 109 -14.66 -8.07 -1.46
C PHE A 109 -15.19 -6.63 -1.64
N LEU A 110 -15.00 -5.75 -0.65
CA LEU A 110 -15.50 -4.36 -0.71
C LEU A 110 -14.86 -3.47 -1.78
N ILE A 111 -13.83 -3.96 -2.46
CA ILE A 111 -13.38 -3.41 -3.74
C ILE A 111 -13.40 -4.58 -4.72
N PRO A 112 -14.48 -4.74 -5.52
CA PRO A 112 -14.55 -5.78 -6.54
C PRO A 112 -13.39 -5.72 -7.53
N ASP A 113 -12.70 -4.58 -7.59
CA ASP A 113 -11.64 -4.32 -8.56
C ASP A 113 -10.57 -3.37 -7.98
N TYR A 114 -9.91 -3.80 -6.89
CA TYR A 114 -8.83 -3.03 -6.25
C TYR A 114 -7.73 -2.66 -7.26
N GLU A 115 -7.41 -3.57 -8.19
CA GLU A 115 -6.45 -3.31 -9.26
C GLU A 115 -6.95 -2.26 -10.25
N LEU A 116 -8.24 -2.26 -10.64
CA LEU A 116 -8.79 -1.22 -11.53
C LEU A 116 -8.79 0.17 -10.87
N LEU A 117 -9.11 0.24 -9.58
CA LEU A 117 -9.12 1.50 -8.83
C LEU A 117 -7.69 2.03 -8.66
N LEU A 118 -6.73 1.13 -8.40
CA LEU A 118 -5.30 1.45 -8.40
C LEU A 118 -4.85 1.93 -9.79
N ASN A 119 -5.24 1.25 -10.88
CA ASN A 119 -4.88 1.64 -12.25
C ASN A 119 -5.47 3.00 -12.64
N LYS A 120 -6.73 3.28 -12.32
CA LYS A 120 -7.33 4.62 -12.54
C LYS A 120 -6.58 5.72 -11.80
N LEU A 121 -6.15 5.45 -10.57
CA LEU A 121 -5.40 6.41 -9.74
C LEU A 121 -3.95 6.57 -10.18
N LEU A 122 -3.32 5.52 -10.73
CA LEU A 122 -1.92 5.51 -11.12
C LEU A 122 -1.69 5.98 -12.56
N GLU A 123 -2.59 5.65 -13.49
CA GLU A 123 -2.39 5.86 -14.93
C GLU A 123 -3.28 6.96 -15.52
N GLY A 124 -4.29 7.45 -14.78
CA GLY A 124 -5.28 8.40 -15.29
C GLY A 124 -6.27 7.72 -16.26
N GLU A 125 -7.54 8.12 -16.22
CA GLU A 125 -8.60 7.52 -17.06
C GLU A 125 -8.22 7.41 -18.54
N VAL A 126 -8.55 6.27 -19.15
CA VAL A 126 -8.89 6.21 -20.58
C VAL A 126 -10.37 6.51 -20.72
#